data_AF-A0AAU0MI02-F1
#
_entry.id   AF-A0AAU0MI02-F1
#
_cell.length_a   1.000
_cell.length_b   1.000
_cell.length_c   1.000
_cell.angle_alpha   90.00
_cell.angle_beta   90.00
_cell.angle_gamma   90.00
#
_symmetry.space_group_name_H-M   'P 1'
#
loop_
_entity.id
_entity.type
_entity.pdbx_description
1 polymer ?
#
loop_
_entity_poly.entity_id
_entity_poly.type
_entity_poly.pdbx_seq_one_letter_code
_entity_poly.pdbx_strand_id
1 'polypeptide(L)'
;MSTEQPEGTPAAQSGAMQDAAAGRQHWTSDEILAASVRRVPKYSVFMVFGVVVGIFVALILTFSWNGSAGPSPLTGVQYSSAQVFGFLAIFCGVIGLGIGGIVALVIDKISGRRARTVLADRETVVDD
;
A
#
# COMPACT_ATOMS: atom_id res chain seq x y z
N MET A 1 12.40 67.24 56.64
CA MET A 1 11.27 67.06 55.70
C MET A 1 11.90 66.91 54.31
N SER A 2 12.38 65.71 53.99
CA SER A 2 11.71 64.71 53.11
C SER A 2 12.03 65.01 51.63
N THR A 3 12.99 64.32 50.99
CA THR A 3 12.83 63.08 50.15
C THR A 3 11.90 63.33 48.95
N GLU A 4 12.13 62.93 47.70
CA GLU A 4 13.11 62.10 46.99
C GLU A 4 12.85 62.30 45.47
N GLN A 5 13.87 61.98 44.65
CA GLN A 5 13.86 61.42 43.28
C GLN A 5 12.92 61.88 42.13
N PRO A 6 13.43 61.89 40.87
CA PRO A 6 12.61 61.98 39.67
C PRO A 6 12.13 60.58 39.23
N GLU A 7 10.83 60.30 39.34
CA GLU A 7 10.24 59.07 38.78
C GLU A 7 9.87 59.23 37.29
N GLY A 8 10.44 58.35 36.47
CA GLY A 8 9.65 57.49 35.59
C GLY A 8 9.06 58.11 34.33
N THR A 9 9.78 57.94 33.23
CA THR A 9 9.21 57.85 31.87
C THR A 9 8.30 56.62 31.77
N PRO A 10 7.04 56.71 31.30
CA PRO A 10 6.31 55.48 30.92
C PRO A 10 5.82 55.47 29.46
N ALA A 11 5.71 56.61 28.77
CA ALA A 11 4.99 56.65 27.49
C ALA A 11 5.82 56.16 26.28
N ALA A 12 7.11 56.50 26.21
CA ALA A 12 7.97 56.09 25.07
C ALA A 12 8.41 54.63 25.15
N GLN A 13 8.48 54.06 26.36
CA GLN A 13 8.85 52.66 26.59
C GLN A 13 7.68 51.70 26.26
N SER A 14 6.44 52.18 26.35
CA SER A 14 5.22 51.43 26.02
C SER A 14 5.15 51.08 24.53
N GLY A 15 5.53 52.01 23.63
CA GLY A 15 5.55 51.77 22.18
C GLY A 15 6.66 50.80 21.75
N ALA A 16 7.89 51.00 22.23
CA ALA A 16 9.02 50.11 21.91
C ALA A 16 8.85 48.70 22.50
N MET A 17 8.22 48.58 23.68
CA MET A 17 7.87 47.29 24.29
C MET A 17 6.71 46.60 23.56
N GLN A 18 5.80 47.36 22.94
CA GLN A 18 4.75 46.84 22.06
C GLN A 18 5.31 46.35 20.72
N ASP A 19 6.27 47.06 20.12
CA ASP A 19 6.95 46.63 18.89
C ASP A 19 7.84 45.38 19.13
N ALA A 20 8.53 45.32 20.27
CA ALA A 20 9.29 44.14 20.69
C ALA A 20 8.39 42.95 21.08
N ALA A 21 7.16 43.21 21.53
CA ALA A 21 6.15 42.18 21.77
C ALA A 21 5.48 41.71 20.46
N ALA A 22 5.38 42.60 19.45
CA ALA A 22 4.86 42.27 18.12
C ALA A 22 5.83 41.39 17.30
N GLY A 23 7.14 41.46 17.59
CA GLY A 23 8.18 40.67 16.91
C GLY A 23 8.36 39.21 17.37
N ARG A 24 7.53 38.71 18.30
CA ARG A 24 7.62 37.32 18.80
C ARG A 24 6.53 36.37 18.32
N GLN A 25 5.81 36.75 17.26
CA GLN A 25 4.98 35.80 16.52
C GLN A 25 5.88 35.02 15.55
N HIS A 26 6.75 34.15 16.08
CA HIS A 26 7.40 33.11 15.27
C HIS A 26 6.30 32.13 14.87
N TRP A 27 5.92 32.18 13.61
CA TRP A 27 4.99 31.26 12.98
C TRP A 27 5.59 29.84 12.97
N THR A 28 5.47 29.10 14.07
CA THR A 28 5.44 27.64 13.97
C THR A 28 4.05 27.31 13.44
N SER A 29 3.92 27.43 12.12
CA SER A 29 2.85 26.73 11.42
C SER A 29 3.10 25.24 11.66
N ASP A 30 2.43 24.69 12.66
CA ASP A 30 2.15 23.27 12.74
C ASP A 30 1.27 22.93 11.52
N GLU A 31 1.86 22.92 10.33
CA GLU A 31 1.29 22.20 9.21
C GLU A 31 1.35 20.72 9.60
N ILE A 32 0.26 20.28 10.24
CA ILE A 32 -0.08 18.86 10.38
C ILE A 32 -0.26 18.33 8.96
N LEU A 33 0.85 18.03 8.30
CA LEU A 33 0.88 17.28 7.05
C LEU A 33 0.43 15.87 7.41
N ALA A 34 -0.87 15.64 7.28
CA ALA A 34 -1.52 14.34 7.48
C ALA A 34 -0.94 13.32 6.50
N ALA A 35 0.18 12.69 6.86
CA ALA A 35 0.80 11.64 6.09
C ALA A 35 0.00 10.34 6.31
N SER A 36 -0.97 10.10 5.44
CA SER A 36 -1.69 8.83 5.37
C SER A 36 -0.73 7.74 4.87
N VAL A 37 -0.21 6.92 5.79
CA VAL A 37 0.42 5.64 5.41
C VAL A 37 -0.72 4.70 5.02
N ARG A 38 -1.04 4.66 3.72
CA ARG A 38 -1.92 3.62 3.17
C ARG A 38 -1.19 2.29 3.28
N ARG A 39 -1.59 1.43 4.22
CA ARG A 39 -1.18 0.02 4.20
C ARG A 39 -1.74 -0.62 2.93
N VAL A 40 -0.87 -0.92 1.97
CA VAL A 40 -1.27 -1.65 0.76
C VAL A 40 -1.50 -3.12 1.15
N PRO A 41 -2.72 -3.65 1.00
CA PRO A 41 -2.99 -5.07 1.22
C PRO A 41 -2.14 -5.91 0.27
N LYS A 42 -1.53 -6.99 0.77
CA LYS A 42 -0.63 -7.82 -0.04
C LYS A 42 -1.44 -8.78 -0.94
N TYR A 43 -1.86 -8.30 -2.11
CA TYR A 43 -2.60 -9.11 -3.10
C TYR A 43 -1.76 -10.21 -3.77
N SER A 44 -0.44 -10.18 -3.60
CA SER A 44 0.50 -11.09 -4.27
C SER A 44 0.28 -12.56 -3.91
N VAL A 45 -0.11 -12.87 -2.67
CA VAL A 45 -0.28 -14.25 -2.20
C VAL A 45 -1.41 -14.97 -2.95
N PHE A 46 -2.54 -14.29 -3.15
CA PHE A 46 -3.69 -14.87 -3.84
C PHE A 46 -3.44 -15.05 -5.34
N MET A 47 -2.71 -14.13 -5.96
CA MET A 47 -2.26 -14.27 -7.35
C MET A 47 -1.34 -15.47 -7.53
N VAL A 48 -0.32 -15.59 -6.66
CA VAL A 48 0.61 -16.73 -6.70
C VAL A 48 -0.12 -18.04 -6.46
N PHE A 49 -1.02 -18.09 -5.47
CA PHE A 49 -1.81 -19.29 -5.19
C PHE A 49 -2.67 -19.70 -6.40
N GLY A 50 -3.35 -18.74 -7.04
CA GLY A 50 -4.15 -18.98 -8.23
C GLY A 50 -3.32 -19.56 -9.38
N VAL A 51 -2.13 -19.02 -9.64
CA VAL A 51 -1.19 -19.55 -10.64
C VAL A 51 -0.75 -20.98 -10.29
N VAL A 52 -0.39 -21.22 -9.04
CA VAL A 52 0.03 -22.55 -8.57
C VAL A 52 -1.09 -23.57 -8.76
N VAL A 53 -2.33 -23.23 -8.37
CA VAL A 53 -3.50 -24.09 -8.59
C VAL A 53 -3.73 -24.32 -10.09
N GLY A 54 -3.60 -23.29 -10.94
CA GLY A 54 -3.71 -23.42 -12.39
C GLY A 54 -2.66 -24.37 -12.99
N ILE A 55 -1.42 -24.30 -12.53
CA ILE A 55 -0.35 -25.23 -12.94
C ILE A 55 -0.67 -26.65 -12.47
N PHE A 56 -1.15 -26.84 -11.24
CA PHE A 56 -1.60 -28.14 -10.74
C PHE A 56 -2.72 -28.74 -11.61
N VAL A 57 -3.69 -27.91 -12.00
CA VAL A 57 -4.76 -28.32 -12.93
C VAL A 57 -4.17 -28.72 -14.28
N ALA A 58 -3.25 -27.94 -14.85
CA ALA A 58 -2.59 -28.28 -16.12
C ALA A 58 -1.80 -29.60 -16.04
N LEU A 59 -1.12 -29.87 -14.92
CA LEU A 59 -0.45 -31.15 -14.68
C LEU A 59 -1.47 -32.30 -14.70
N ILE A 60 -2.56 -32.16 -13.94
CA ILE A 60 -3.61 -33.18 -13.89
C ILE A 60 -4.18 -33.42 -15.28
N LEU A 61 -4.59 -32.39 -16.01
CA LEU A 61 -5.14 -32.58 -17.35
C LEU A 61 -4.14 -33.23 -18.32
N THR A 62 -2.85 -32.89 -18.24
CA THR A 62 -1.82 -33.46 -19.12
C THR A 62 -1.60 -34.95 -18.84
N PHE A 63 -1.56 -35.35 -17.57
CA PHE A 63 -1.19 -36.72 -17.19
C PHE A 63 -2.39 -37.62 -16.85
N SER A 64 -3.60 -37.04 -16.69
CA SER A 64 -4.82 -37.79 -16.40
C SER A 64 -5.40 -38.50 -17.62
N TRP A 65 -5.07 -38.04 -18.83
CA TRP A 65 -5.37 -38.74 -20.07
C TRP A 65 -4.06 -39.07 -20.78
N ASN A 66 -3.80 -40.35 -21.01
CA ASN A 66 -2.66 -40.89 -21.77
C ASN A 66 -2.75 -40.54 -23.28
N GLY A 67 -3.57 -39.55 -23.63
CA GLY A 67 -4.20 -39.38 -24.93
C GLY A 67 -3.52 -38.34 -25.81
N SER A 68 -2.45 -38.75 -26.48
CA SER A 68 -2.07 -38.32 -27.84
C SER A 68 -1.01 -39.27 -28.41
N ALA A 69 -1.18 -40.58 -28.19
CA ALA A 69 -0.29 -41.57 -28.79
C ALA A 69 -0.43 -41.63 -30.34
N GLY A 70 -1.43 -40.96 -30.92
CA GLY A 70 -1.72 -40.94 -32.34
C GLY A 70 -1.65 -39.53 -32.96
N PRO A 71 -1.22 -39.40 -34.23
CA PRO A 71 -1.14 -38.14 -34.98
C PRO A 71 -2.40 -37.30 -34.86
N SER A 72 -2.23 -35.98 -34.69
CA SER A 72 -3.32 -35.01 -34.84
C SER A 72 -4.04 -35.24 -36.18
N PRO A 73 -5.36 -35.52 -36.20
CA PRO A 73 -6.09 -35.80 -37.44
C PRO A 73 -6.08 -34.65 -38.45
N LEU A 74 -5.86 -33.42 -37.97
CA LEU A 74 -5.89 -32.20 -38.77
C LEU A 74 -4.51 -31.79 -39.31
N THR A 75 -3.43 -32.21 -38.66
CA THR A 75 -2.07 -31.71 -38.98
C THR A 75 -1.04 -32.83 -39.16
N GLY A 76 -1.34 -34.07 -38.77
CA GLY A 76 -0.39 -35.18 -38.77
C GLY A 76 0.76 -35.05 -37.77
N VAL A 77 0.82 -33.97 -36.99
CA VAL A 77 1.90 -33.69 -36.05
C VAL A 77 1.65 -34.40 -34.73
N GLN A 78 2.70 -35.02 -34.20
CA GLN A 78 2.74 -35.58 -32.86
C GLN A 78 3.27 -34.56 -31.87
N TYR A 79 2.46 -34.22 -30.87
CA TYR A 79 2.86 -33.33 -29.79
C TYR A 79 3.34 -34.13 -28.58
N SER A 80 4.48 -33.76 -28.01
CA SER A 80 4.96 -34.38 -26.77
C SER A 80 4.10 -33.92 -25.58
N SER A 81 3.99 -34.77 -24.55
CA SER A 81 3.26 -34.41 -23.32
C SER A 81 3.82 -33.14 -22.66
N ALA A 82 5.14 -32.90 -22.76
CA ALA A 82 5.76 -31.68 -22.26
C ALA A 82 5.31 -30.43 -23.02
N GLN A 83 5.09 -30.54 -24.34
CA GLN A 83 4.58 -29.42 -25.15
C GLN A 83 3.11 -29.12 -24.83
N VAL A 84 2.28 -30.16 -24.71
CA VAL A 84 0.88 -30.01 -24.29
C VAL A 84 0.80 -29.39 -22.90
N PHE A 85 1.63 -29.87 -21.97
CA PHE A 85 1.75 -29.29 -20.64
C PHE A 85 2.10 -27.81 -20.68
N GLY A 86 3.10 -27.42 -21.48
CA GLY A 86 3.52 -26.02 -21.58
C GLY A 86 2.38 -25.08 -22.00
N PHE A 87 1.63 -25.45 -23.05
CA PHE A 87 0.48 -24.67 -23.49
C PHE A 87 -0.61 -24.60 -22.43
N LEU A 88 -0.91 -25.73 -21.80
CA LEU A 88 -1.96 -25.81 -20.80
C LEU A 88 -1.57 -25.06 -19.51
N ALA A 89 -0.30 -25.11 -19.11
CA ALA A 89 0.23 -24.39 -17.95
C ALA A 89 0.13 -22.87 -18.12
N ILE A 90 0.42 -22.34 -19.31
CA ILE A 90 0.25 -20.91 -19.60
C ILE A 90 -1.24 -20.55 -19.53
N PHE A 91 -2.09 -21.32 -20.21
CA PHE A 91 -3.52 -21.02 -20.29
C PHE A 91 -4.22 -21.13 -18.93
N CYS A 92 -4.03 -22.25 -18.22
CA CYS A 92 -4.54 -22.45 -16.87
C CYS A 92 -3.90 -21.51 -15.86
N GLY A 93 -2.63 -21.12 -16.05
CA GLY A 93 -1.94 -20.14 -15.21
C GLY A 93 -2.58 -18.75 -15.30
N VAL A 94 -2.90 -18.27 -16.51
CA VAL A 94 -3.60 -16.98 -16.71
C VAL A 94 -5.01 -17.02 -16.12
N ILE A 95 -5.75 -18.11 -16.34
CA ILE A 95 -7.09 -18.28 -15.74
C ILE A 95 -7.00 -18.32 -14.22
N GLY A 96 -6.07 -19.10 -13.67
CA GLY A 96 -5.83 -19.22 -12.24
C GLY A 96 -5.43 -17.88 -11.61
N LEU A 97 -4.58 -17.11 -12.28
CA LEU A 97 -4.22 -15.75 -11.88
C LEU A 97 -5.45 -14.83 -11.83
N GLY A 98 -6.30 -14.88 -12.86
CA GLY A 98 -7.54 -14.09 -12.92
C GLY A 98 -8.49 -14.43 -11.79
N ILE A 99 -8.75 -15.73 -11.55
CA ILE A 99 -9.60 -16.19 -10.45
C ILE A 99 -8.99 -15.80 -9.09
N GLY A 100 -7.69 -16.05 -8.90
CA GLY A 100 -6.98 -15.67 -7.67
C GLY A 100 -7.05 -14.17 -7.41
N GLY A 101 -6.90 -13.34 -8.44
CA GLY A 101 -7.07 -11.90 -8.37
C GLY A 101 -8.49 -11.48 -8.00
N ILE A 102 -9.51 -12.07 -8.62
CA ILE A 102 -10.93 -11.80 -8.29
C ILE A 102 -11.20 -12.15 -6.82
N VAL A 103 -10.76 -13.32 -6.37
CA VAL A 103 -10.89 -13.75 -4.97
C VAL A 103 -10.18 -12.77 -4.03
N ALA A 104 -8.98 -12.31 -4.38
CA ALA A 104 -8.24 -11.32 -3.62
C ALA A 104 -9.02 -10.00 -3.48
N LEU A 105 -9.60 -9.52 -4.58
CA LEU A 105 -10.41 -8.29 -4.60
C LEU A 105 -11.68 -8.42 -3.75
N VAL A 106 -12.35 -9.58 -3.79
CA VAL A 106 -13.53 -9.85 -2.96
C VAL A 106 -13.17 -9.83 -1.48
N ILE A 107 -12.10 -10.52 -1.10
CA ILE A 107 -11.63 -10.57 0.30
C ILE A 107 -11.22 -9.17 0.76
N ASP A 108 -10.50 -8.43 -0.06
CA ASP A 108 -10.06 -7.08 0.27
C ASP A 108 -11.24 -6.11 0.43
N LYS A 109 -12.27 -6.21 -0.41
CA LYS A 109 -13.50 -5.44 -0.26
C LYS A 109 -14.22 -5.70 1.07
N ILE A 110 -14.13 -6.94 1.58
CA ILE A 110 -14.69 -7.32 2.88
C ILE A 110 -13.77 -6.85 4.02
N SER A 111 -12.45 -6.98 3.87
CA SER A 111 -11.44 -6.58 4.85
C SER A 111 -11.29 -5.07 5.02
N GLY A 112 -11.51 -4.29 3.95
CA GLY A 112 -11.53 -2.82 3.99
C GLY A 112 -12.61 -2.27 4.91
N ARG A 113 -13.72 -3.01 5.15
CA ARG A 113 -14.70 -2.67 6.19
C ARG A 113 -14.23 -2.96 7.61
N ARG A 114 -13.19 -3.79 7.79
CA ARG A 114 -12.75 -4.32 9.09
C ARG A 114 -11.39 -3.78 9.56
N ALA A 115 -10.75 -2.91 8.78
CA ALA A 115 -9.52 -2.24 9.18
C ALA A 115 -9.81 -1.27 10.33
N ARG A 116 -9.70 -1.81 11.56
CA ARG A 116 -9.80 -1.08 12.82
C ARG A 116 -8.72 0.00 12.82
N THR A 117 -9.15 1.26 12.83
CA THR A 117 -8.33 2.47 12.86
C THR A 117 -7.31 2.38 13.99
N VAL A 118 -6.03 2.23 13.66
CA VAL A 118 -4.94 2.36 14.65
C VAL A 118 -4.45 3.79 14.54
N LEU A 119 -4.70 4.57 15.60
CA LEU A 119 -4.21 5.94 15.75
C LEU A 119 -2.67 5.90 15.75
N ALA A 120 -2.06 6.51 14.75
CA ALA A 120 -0.62 6.71 14.70
C ALA A 120 -0.33 8.05 15.36
N ASP A 121 0.20 8.01 16.59
CA ASP A 121 0.73 9.18 17.27
C ASP A 121 2.13 9.45 16.72
N ARG A 122 2.35 10.62 16.12
CA ARG A 122 3.66 11.01 15.56
C ARG A 122 4.22 12.13 16.42
N GLU A 123 5.06 11.76 17.38
CA GLU A 123 5.86 12.72 18.15
C GLU A 123 7.09 13.09 17.31
N THR A 124 7.17 14.35 16.86
CA THR A 124 8.37 14.91 16.23
C THR A 124 9.22 15.55 17.32
N VAL A 125 10.30 14.87 17.72
CA VAL A 125 11.35 15.45 18.56
C VAL A 125 12.18 16.38 17.69
N VAL A 126 12.22 17.66 18.06
CA VAL A 126 13.17 18.64 17.53
C VAL A 126 14.37 18.59 18.47
N ASP A 127 15.53 18.18 17.95
CA ASP A 127 16.80 18.29 18.67
C ASP A 127 17.30 19.75 18.60
N ASP A 128 17.71 20.29 19.75
CA ASP A 128 18.16 21.68 20.02
C ASP A 128 19.39 22.13 19.23
#